data_AF-A0A7W5ZTF7-F1
#
_entry.id   AF-A0A7W5ZTF7-F1
#
_cell.length_a   1.000
_cell.length_b   1.000
_cell.length_c   1.000
_cell.angle_alpha   90.00
_cell.angle_beta   90.00
_cell.angle_gamma   90.00
#
_symmetry.space_group_name_H-M   'P 1'
#
loop_
_entity.id
_entity.type
_entity.pdbx_description
1 polymer ?
#
loop_
_entity_poly.entity_id
_entity_poly.type
_entity_poly.pdbx_seq_one_letter_code
_entity_poly.pdbx_strand_id
1 'polypeptide(L)'
;MAEPLRIAVIDSGVHPTHPHINAARLLPGLSVLADGTVLRGEEDALDKLGHGTAVTAAIQEQAPDALVLPIRVFRDGLRASARALAGGIRCAIEARVDLINLSLGTTNPAHAEVFAALADEAAAAGALIVAAREAQGEPCWPGCLPQVLGVGLDWDIPRGQPCLDPGGLVVMASGYPRPIPGVPQRRNLYGISFAVAQVAGWIAANSAAKPLTPATVLEALALNRVHAEAEPRPRQEA
;
A
#
# COMPACT_ATOMS: atom_id res chain seq x y z
N MET A 1 7.81 13.28 20.54
CA MET A 1 6.81 12.73 19.61
C MET A 1 7.54 11.77 18.71
N ALA A 2 6.98 10.58 18.44
CA ALA A 2 7.60 9.65 17.49
C ALA A 2 7.66 10.31 16.10
N GLU A 3 8.73 10.04 15.34
CA GLU A 3 8.84 10.55 13.97
C GLU A 3 7.73 9.96 13.09
N PRO A 4 7.09 10.76 12.22
CA PRO A 4 6.08 10.25 11.31
C PRO A 4 6.63 9.15 10.40
N LEU A 5 5.81 8.12 10.14
CA LEU A 5 6.16 7.07 9.19
C LEU A 5 6.24 7.62 7.76
N ARG A 6 7.25 7.17 7.03
CA ARG A 6 7.49 7.49 5.62
C ARG A 6 6.99 6.34 4.76
N ILE A 7 6.09 6.61 3.84
CA ILE A 7 5.43 5.61 3.00
C ILE A 7 5.72 5.92 1.54
N ALA A 8 6.41 5.03 0.83
CA ALA A 8 6.47 5.10 -0.62
C ALA A 8 5.17 4.54 -1.22
N VAL A 9 4.55 5.29 -2.12
CA VAL A 9 3.41 4.83 -2.93
C VAL A 9 3.89 4.69 -4.37
N ILE A 10 4.13 3.44 -4.77
CA ILE A 10 4.55 3.11 -6.14
C ILE A 10 3.30 2.88 -6.98
N ASP A 11 2.93 3.88 -7.79
CA ASP A 11 1.67 3.88 -8.54
C ASP A 11 1.74 4.83 -9.77
N SER A 12 0.66 5.56 -10.07
CA SER A 12 0.48 6.45 -11.22
C SER A 12 0.86 7.91 -10.93
N GLY A 13 1.33 8.18 -9.72
CA GLY A 13 1.70 9.51 -9.24
C GLY A 13 0.71 10.02 -8.19
N VAL A 14 0.77 11.32 -7.90
CA VAL A 14 -0.23 12.01 -7.08
C VAL A 14 -0.57 13.38 -7.66
N HIS A 15 -1.83 13.80 -7.57
CA HIS A 15 -2.24 15.16 -7.86
C HIS A 15 -2.30 16.00 -6.55
N PRO A 16 -1.31 16.85 -6.26
CA PRO A 16 -1.16 17.48 -4.94
C PRO A 16 -2.30 18.45 -4.58
N THR A 17 -2.97 19.04 -5.57
CA THR A 17 -4.10 19.96 -5.32
C THR A 17 -5.46 19.27 -5.27
N HIS A 18 -5.50 17.93 -5.36
CA HIS A 18 -6.76 17.19 -5.26
C HIS A 18 -7.36 17.35 -3.85
N PRO A 19 -8.67 17.60 -3.67
CA PRO A 19 -9.27 17.93 -2.36
C PRO A 19 -9.08 16.87 -1.26
N HIS A 20 -8.84 15.62 -1.62
CA HIS A 20 -8.58 14.52 -0.68
C HIS A 20 -7.10 14.33 -0.33
N ILE A 21 -6.19 15.16 -0.87
CA ILE A 21 -4.76 15.08 -0.64
C ILE A 21 -4.32 16.21 0.27
N ASN A 22 -3.59 15.86 1.32
CA ASN A 22 -2.83 16.81 2.12
C ASN A 22 -1.43 16.97 1.50
N ALA A 23 -1.24 18.01 0.70
CA ALA A 23 0.03 18.30 0.03
C ALA A 23 1.20 18.52 1.01
N ALA A 24 0.93 19.01 2.22
CA ALA A 24 1.97 19.22 3.24
C ALA A 24 2.57 17.92 3.79
N ARG A 25 1.92 16.78 3.50
CA ARG A 25 2.38 15.44 3.85
C ARG A 25 3.03 14.71 2.67
N LEU A 26 3.18 15.35 1.51
CA LEU A 26 3.88 14.79 0.37
C LEU A 26 5.36 15.13 0.43
N LEU A 27 6.21 14.13 0.27
CA LEU A 27 7.63 14.28 -0.03
C LEU A 27 7.80 14.58 -1.53
N PRO A 28 8.94 15.17 -1.94
CA PRO A 28 9.26 15.34 -3.36
C PRO A 28 9.22 13.99 -4.08
N GLY A 29 8.27 13.84 -5.01
CA GLY A 29 8.06 12.61 -5.76
C GLY A 29 9.08 12.40 -6.88
N LEU A 30 8.99 11.24 -7.52
CA LEU A 30 9.81 10.88 -8.68
C LEU A 30 9.03 9.99 -9.65
N SER A 31 9.55 9.81 -10.86
CA SER A 31 9.07 8.81 -11.80
C SER A 31 10.17 7.82 -12.17
N VAL A 32 9.79 6.56 -12.37
CA VAL A 32 10.66 5.53 -12.94
C VAL A 32 10.06 5.07 -14.25
N LEU A 33 10.78 5.29 -15.35
CA LEU A 33 10.37 4.91 -16.69
C LEU A 33 10.55 3.41 -16.94
N ALA A 34 9.95 2.92 -18.04
CA ALA A 34 9.97 1.50 -18.41
C ALA A 34 11.39 0.90 -18.58
N ASP A 35 12.35 1.73 -18.97
CA ASP A 35 13.76 1.38 -19.14
C ASP A 35 14.59 1.46 -17.84
N GLY A 36 13.98 1.91 -16.74
CA GLY A 36 14.60 2.11 -15.43
C GLY A 36 15.11 3.54 -15.19
N THR A 37 14.95 4.47 -16.15
CA THR A 37 15.37 5.86 -15.98
C THR A 37 14.56 6.54 -14.88
N VAL A 38 15.25 7.21 -13.95
CA VAL A 38 14.63 7.94 -12.85
C VAL A 38 14.57 9.43 -13.16
N LEU A 39 13.38 10.01 -13.10
CA LEU A 39 13.11 11.43 -13.28
C LEU A 39 12.63 12.05 -11.96
N ARG A 40 13.04 13.29 -11.66
CA ARG A 40 12.80 13.96 -10.36
C ARG A 40 12.27 15.39 -10.51
N GLY A 41 11.76 15.76 -11.68
CA GLY A 41 11.06 17.04 -11.87
C GLY A 41 9.75 17.08 -11.10
N GLU A 42 9.29 18.28 -10.76
CA GLU A 42 8.05 18.48 -9.99
C GLU A 42 6.83 17.85 -10.67
N GLU A 43 6.77 17.90 -12.00
CA GLU A 43 5.69 17.32 -12.79
C GLU A 43 5.86 15.82 -13.03
N ASP A 44 7.04 15.25 -12.79
CA ASP A 44 7.31 13.85 -13.10
C ASP A 44 6.50 12.90 -12.22
N ALA A 45 6.16 13.31 -11.00
CA ALA A 45 5.32 12.53 -10.09
C ALA A 45 3.82 12.82 -10.22
N LEU A 46 3.41 13.71 -11.14
CA LEU A 46 2.01 14.10 -11.28
C LEU A 46 1.16 12.94 -11.78
N ASP A 47 0.03 12.71 -11.11
CA ASP A 47 -0.93 11.68 -11.51
C ASP A 47 -1.78 12.11 -12.70
N LYS A 48 -1.71 11.34 -13.78
CA LYS A 48 -2.51 11.54 -14.99
C LYS A 48 -3.66 10.53 -15.12
N LEU A 49 -3.67 9.50 -14.28
CA LEU A 49 -4.64 8.39 -14.32
C LEU A 49 -5.65 8.46 -13.16
N GLY A 50 -5.32 9.18 -12.10
CA GLY A 50 -6.15 9.38 -10.90
C GLY A 50 -6.05 8.26 -9.87
N HIS A 51 -5.52 7.09 -10.25
CA HIS A 51 -5.45 5.92 -9.37
C HIS A 51 -4.49 6.13 -8.19
N GLY A 52 -3.29 6.65 -8.43
CA GLY A 52 -2.28 6.88 -7.41
C GLY A 52 -2.70 7.98 -6.43
N THR A 53 -3.44 8.98 -6.92
CA THR A 53 -4.10 9.99 -6.09
C THR A 53 -5.15 9.36 -5.17
N ALA A 54 -5.98 8.45 -5.69
CA ALA A 54 -6.99 7.76 -4.89
C ALA A 54 -6.37 6.82 -3.85
N VAL A 55 -5.31 6.09 -4.21
CA VAL A 55 -4.52 5.24 -3.29
C VAL A 55 -3.88 6.08 -2.19
N THR A 56 -3.23 7.19 -2.55
CA THR A 56 -2.59 8.10 -1.58
C THR A 56 -3.62 8.70 -0.64
N ALA A 57 -4.78 9.12 -1.15
CA ALA A 57 -5.88 9.64 -0.34
C ALA A 57 -6.41 8.58 0.66
N ALA A 58 -6.48 7.31 0.27
CA ALA A 58 -6.92 6.23 1.17
C ALA A 58 -5.93 5.99 2.32
N ILE A 59 -4.62 6.12 2.06
CA ILE A 59 -3.57 6.04 3.10
C ILE A 59 -3.66 7.24 4.04
N GLN A 60 -3.70 8.46 3.49
CA GLN A 60 -3.77 9.70 4.29
C GLN A 60 -5.05 9.81 5.11
N GLU A 61 -6.16 9.21 4.66
CA GLU A 61 -7.41 9.15 5.44
C GLU A 61 -7.23 8.39 6.76
N GLN A 62 -6.42 7.33 6.78
CA GLN A 62 -6.17 6.55 8.00
C GLN A 62 -4.98 7.05 8.81
N ALA A 63 -3.93 7.51 8.13
CA ALA A 63 -2.69 7.98 8.74
C ALA A 63 -2.38 9.43 8.30
N PRO A 64 -3.11 10.43 8.84
CA PRO A 64 -2.98 11.83 8.41
C PRO A 64 -1.62 12.47 8.72
N ASP A 65 -0.86 11.87 9.63
CA ASP A 65 0.48 12.34 10.00
C ASP A 65 1.60 11.72 9.18
N ALA A 66 1.35 10.61 8.47
CA ALA A 66 2.37 9.94 7.67
C ALA A 66 2.86 10.83 6.52
N LEU A 67 4.15 10.71 6.20
CA LEU A 67 4.76 11.34 5.04
C LEU A 67 4.71 10.37 3.86
N VAL A 68 4.22 10.82 2.71
CA VAL A 68 4.08 9.99 1.52
C VAL A 68 5.11 10.40 0.48
N LEU A 69 5.89 9.44 -0.02
CA LEU A 69 6.77 9.58 -1.19
C LEU A 69 6.05 9.00 -2.42
N PRO A 70 5.56 9.84 -3.35
CA PRO A 70 4.95 9.35 -4.59
C PRO A 70 6.03 8.89 -5.57
N ILE A 71 5.89 7.67 -6.08
CA ILE A 71 6.77 7.09 -7.11
C ILE A 71 5.90 6.67 -8.30
N ARG A 72 5.98 7.43 -9.39
CA ARG A 72 5.20 7.15 -10.61
C ARG A 72 5.91 6.13 -11.51
N VAL A 73 5.31 4.97 -11.71
CA VAL A 73 5.80 3.91 -12.62
C VAL A 73 4.91 3.70 -13.86
N PHE A 74 3.71 4.28 -13.86
CA PHE A 74 2.79 4.25 -15.00
C PHE A 74 2.98 5.46 -15.92
N ARG A 75 2.85 5.25 -17.23
CA ARG A 75 2.91 6.33 -18.24
C ARG A 75 1.52 6.65 -18.82
N ASP A 76 1.06 5.84 -19.77
CA ASP A 76 -0.17 6.09 -20.53
C ASP A 76 -1.32 5.13 -20.14
N GLY A 77 -1.09 4.25 -19.15
CA GLY A 77 -2.06 3.30 -18.63
C GLY A 77 -1.52 2.50 -17.44
N LEU A 78 -2.36 1.70 -16.79
CA LEU A 78 -2.04 0.89 -15.60
C LEU A 78 -1.23 -0.38 -15.93
N ARG A 79 -0.13 -0.23 -16.68
CA ARG A 79 0.85 -1.28 -16.96
C ARG A 79 2.25 -0.71 -16.78
N ALA A 80 3.02 -1.31 -15.89
CA ALA A 80 4.43 -0.97 -15.65
C ALA A 80 5.31 -2.16 -16.04
N SER A 81 6.52 -1.90 -16.52
CA SER A 81 7.49 -2.98 -16.74
C SER A 81 8.01 -3.49 -15.39
N ALA A 82 8.38 -4.77 -15.31
CA ALA A 82 9.02 -5.31 -14.11
C ALA A 82 10.30 -4.53 -13.74
N ARG A 83 10.99 -3.97 -14.73
CA ARG A 83 12.15 -3.10 -14.54
C ARG A 83 11.78 -1.76 -13.87
N ALA A 84 10.73 -1.08 -14.33
CA ALA A 84 10.26 0.15 -13.70
C ALA A 84 9.81 -0.10 -12.26
N LEU A 85 9.12 -1.22 -12.05
CA LEU A 85 8.67 -1.64 -10.73
C LEU A 85 9.85 -1.91 -9.78
N ALA A 86 10.84 -2.68 -10.22
CA ALA A 86 12.09 -2.92 -9.49
C ALA A 86 12.84 -1.62 -9.17
N GLY A 87 12.93 -0.70 -10.14
CA GLY A 87 13.54 0.62 -9.95
C GLY A 87 12.77 1.48 -8.94
N GLY A 88 11.44 1.42 -8.93
CA GLY A 88 10.60 2.09 -7.94
C GLY A 88 10.84 1.58 -6.52
N ILE A 89 10.92 0.26 -6.34
CA ILE A 89 11.25 -0.36 -5.04
C ILE A 89 12.63 0.10 -4.58
N ARG A 90 13.64 0.06 -5.46
CA ARG A 90 15.00 0.52 -5.14
C ARG A 90 15.04 1.99 -4.74
N CYS A 91 14.34 2.86 -5.48
CA CYS A 91 14.23 4.28 -5.12
C CYS A 91 13.58 4.49 -3.74
N ALA A 92 12.59 3.69 -3.38
CA ALA A 92 11.96 3.74 -2.07
C ALA A 92 12.93 3.32 -0.95
N ILE A 93 13.69 2.24 -1.15
CA ILE A 93 14.74 1.78 -0.23
C ILE A 93 15.81 2.86 -0.04
N GLU A 94 16.32 3.45 -1.13
CA GLU A 94 17.30 4.54 -1.09
C GLU A 94 16.78 5.77 -0.33
N ALA A 95 15.48 6.06 -0.46
CA ALA A 95 14.82 7.15 0.26
C ALA A 95 14.54 6.87 1.75
N ARG A 96 14.94 5.67 2.23
CA ARG A 96 14.77 5.19 3.61
C ARG A 96 13.33 5.37 4.11
N VAL A 97 12.38 4.88 3.32
CA VAL A 97 10.98 4.81 3.76
C VAL A 97 10.80 3.65 4.74
N ASP A 98 9.78 3.74 5.60
CA ASP A 98 9.43 2.68 6.53
C ASP A 98 8.48 1.66 5.89
N LEU A 99 7.64 2.12 4.95
CA LEU A 99 6.66 1.31 4.24
C LEU A 99 6.72 1.54 2.73
N ILE A 100 6.52 0.48 1.96
CA ILE A 100 6.37 0.53 0.51
C ILE A 100 4.99 -0.05 0.18
N ASN A 101 4.03 0.83 -0.12
CA ASN A 101 2.74 0.45 -0.66
C ASN A 101 2.89 0.13 -2.13
N LEU A 102 2.66 -1.13 -2.49
CA LEU A 102 2.79 -1.61 -3.85
C LEU A 102 1.56 -2.39 -4.31
N SER A 103 0.65 -1.66 -4.93
CA SER A 103 -0.65 -2.15 -5.40
C SER A 103 -0.62 -2.81 -6.78
N LEU A 104 0.57 -3.12 -7.31
CA LEU A 104 0.81 -3.79 -8.59
C LEU A 104 1.92 -4.83 -8.46
N GLY A 105 1.93 -5.80 -9.36
CA GLY A 105 2.94 -6.85 -9.37
C GLY A 105 2.93 -7.61 -10.69
N THR A 106 3.58 -8.77 -10.69
CA THR A 106 3.64 -9.65 -11.85
C THR A 106 3.31 -11.08 -11.45
N THR A 107 2.61 -11.81 -12.30
CA THR A 107 2.44 -13.27 -12.17
C THR A 107 3.48 -14.05 -12.98
N ASN A 108 4.41 -13.36 -13.66
CA ASN A 108 5.49 -13.99 -14.40
C ASN A 108 6.62 -14.43 -13.44
N PRO A 109 6.88 -15.75 -13.27
CA PRO A 109 7.89 -16.27 -12.36
C PRO A 109 9.33 -15.92 -12.78
N ALA A 110 9.57 -15.51 -14.03
CA ALA A 110 10.91 -15.08 -14.48
C ALA A 110 11.43 -13.83 -13.74
N HIS A 111 10.57 -13.12 -13.00
CA HIS A 111 10.96 -11.98 -12.18
C HIS A 111 11.07 -12.31 -10.68
N ALA A 112 10.80 -13.56 -10.29
CA ALA A 112 10.76 -13.97 -8.89
C ALA A 112 12.06 -13.68 -8.15
N GLU A 113 13.21 -14.05 -8.72
CA GLU A 113 14.52 -13.84 -8.09
C GLU A 113 14.85 -12.35 -7.90
N VAL A 114 14.54 -11.51 -8.89
CA VAL A 114 14.76 -10.06 -8.81
C VAL A 114 13.91 -9.44 -7.69
N PHE A 115 12.65 -9.86 -7.58
CA PHE A 115 11.77 -9.37 -6.52
C PHE A 115 12.10 -9.93 -5.14
N ALA A 116 12.61 -11.17 -5.05
CA ALA A 116 13.11 -11.74 -3.81
C ALA A 116 14.32 -10.95 -3.29
N ALA A 117 15.30 -10.68 -4.14
CA ALA A 117 16.46 -9.86 -3.78
C ALA A 117 16.05 -8.47 -3.29
N LEU A 118 15.11 -7.81 -3.98
CA LEU A 118 14.60 -6.50 -3.56
C LEU A 118 13.82 -6.54 -2.25
N ALA A 119 13.09 -7.63 -1.98
CA ALA A 119 12.37 -7.80 -0.71
C ALA A 119 13.35 -8.02 0.45
N ASP A 120 14.44 -8.77 0.24
CA ASP A 120 15.52 -8.92 1.20
C ASP A 120 16.25 -7.58 1.44
N GLU A 121 16.54 -6.82 0.38
CA GLU A 121 17.13 -5.47 0.48
C GLU A 121 16.23 -4.52 1.27
N ALA A 122 14.93 -4.52 1.02
CA ALA A 122 13.97 -3.69 1.76
C ALA A 122 13.94 -4.07 3.25
N ALA A 123 13.84 -5.36 3.56
CA ALA A 123 13.85 -5.85 4.93
C ALA A 123 15.16 -5.50 5.66
N ALA A 124 16.31 -5.65 5.01
CA ALA A 124 17.61 -5.27 5.56
C ALA A 124 17.72 -3.75 5.80
N ALA A 125 17.04 -2.93 5.00
CA ALA A 125 16.94 -1.49 5.19
C ALA A 125 15.90 -1.07 6.24
N GLY A 126 15.16 -2.01 6.84
CA GLY A 126 14.09 -1.75 7.81
C GLY A 126 12.77 -1.28 7.20
N ALA A 127 12.59 -1.45 5.88
CA ALA A 127 11.39 -1.09 5.15
C ALA A 127 10.51 -2.32 4.91
N LEU A 128 9.20 -2.21 5.20
CA LEU A 128 8.24 -3.28 4.90
C LEU A 128 7.51 -3.01 3.58
N ILE A 129 7.58 -3.97 2.65
CA ILE A 129 6.74 -3.96 1.46
C ILE A 129 5.37 -4.51 1.81
N VAL A 130 4.32 -3.81 1.38
CA VAL A 130 2.92 -4.23 1.46
C VAL A 130 2.40 -4.34 0.04
N ALA A 131 2.00 -5.53 -0.40
CA ALA A 131 1.63 -5.77 -1.78
C ALA A 131 0.52 -6.81 -1.94
N ALA A 132 -0.15 -6.81 -3.09
CA ALA A 132 -1.14 -7.82 -3.44
C ALA A 132 -0.51 -9.22 -3.45
N ARG A 133 -1.03 -10.16 -2.66
CA ARG A 133 -0.49 -11.52 -2.54
C ARG A 133 -0.65 -12.33 -3.82
N GLU A 134 -1.79 -12.16 -4.47
CA GLU A 134 -2.20 -12.88 -5.66
C GLU A 134 -2.89 -11.95 -6.66
N ALA A 135 -2.92 -12.39 -7.92
CA ALA A 135 -3.69 -11.76 -8.98
C ALA A 135 -4.39 -12.85 -9.80
N GLN A 136 -5.72 -12.81 -9.82
CA GLN A 136 -6.56 -13.78 -10.55
C GLN A 136 -6.31 -15.25 -10.11
N GLY A 137 -6.07 -15.48 -8.82
CA GLY A 137 -5.80 -16.81 -8.25
C GLY A 137 -4.37 -17.31 -8.42
N GLU A 138 -3.50 -16.53 -9.07
CA GLU A 138 -2.08 -16.86 -9.25
C GLU A 138 -1.20 -16.05 -8.27
N PRO A 139 -0.07 -16.62 -7.78
CA PRO A 139 0.90 -15.87 -6.99
C PRO A 139 1.37 -14.60 -7.70
N CYS A 140 1.42 -13.49 -6.97
CA CYS A 140 1.83 -12.19 -7.51
C CYS A 140 3.11 -11.70 -6.82
N TRP A 141 4.19 -11.51 -7.59
CA TRP A 141 5.43 -10.96 -7.07
C TRP A 141 5.38 -9.41 -7.04
N PRO A 142 5.86 -8.78 -5.95
CA PRO A 142 6.56 -9.39 -4.81
C PRO A 142 5.63 -9.88 -3.68
N GLY A 143 4.31 -9.65 -3.73
CA GLY A 143 3.39 -9.89 -2.60
C GLY A 143 3.23 -11.35 -2.13
N CYS A 144 3.61 -12.34 -2.95
CA CYS A 144 3.63 -13.75 -2.54
C CYS A 144 4.90 -14.16 -1.77
N LEU A 145 5.90 -13.28 -1.68
CA LEU A 145 7.17 -13.56 -1.00
C LEU A 145 7.02 -13.46 0.54
N PRO A 146 7.72 -14.30 1.31
CA PRO A 146 7.60 -14.33 2.77
C PRO A 146 8.10 -13.06 3.48
N GLN A 147 9.02 -12.31 2.87
CA GLN A 147 9.52 -11.04 3.39
C GLN A 147 8.51 -9.89 3.22
N VAL A 148 7.49 -10.09 2.39
CA VAL A 148 6.49 -9.08 2.03
C VAL A 148 5.21 -9.34 2.80
N LEU A 149 4.56 -8.27 3.25
CA LEU A 149 3.21 -8.39 3.80
C LEU A 149 2.22 -8.53 2.63
N GLY A 150 1.88 -9.77 2.31
CA GLY A 150 0.89 -10.12 1.29
C GLY A 150 -0.53 -9.76 1.73
N VAL A 151 -1.24 -9.00 0.91
CA VAL A 151 -2.61 -8.56 1.14
C VAL A 151 -3.57 -9.27 0.19
N GLY A 152 -4.68 -9.75 0.75
CA GLY A 152 -5.83 -10.28 0.01
C GLY A 152 -7.00 -9.31 0.02
N LEU A 153 -7.94 -9.54 -0.89
CA LEU A 153 -9.14 -8.72 -1.08
C LEU A 153 -10.36 -9.43 -0.54
N ASP A 154 -11.08 -8.77 0.35
CA ASP A 154 -12.40 -9.22 0.81
C ASP A 154 -13.35 -8.01 0.81
N TRP A 155 -14.45 -8.12 0.06
CA TRP A 155 -15.42 -7.02 -0.10
C TRP A 155 -16.31 -6.81 1.11
N ASP A 156 -16.45 -7.82 1.96
CA ASP A 156 -17.35 -7.82 3.12
C ASP A 156 -16.67 -7.24 4.37
N ILE A 157 -15.34 -7.12 4.34
CA ILE A 157 -14.57 -6.41 5.37
C ILE A 157 -14.90 -4.90 5.32
N PRO A 158 -15.25 -4.27 6.47
CA PRO A 158 -15.39 -2.82 6.55
C PRO A 158 -14.10 -2.07 6.20
N ARG A 159 -14.24 -0.89 5.60
CA ARG A 159 -13.08 -0.02 5.33
C ARG A 159 -12.35 0.36 6.63
N GLY A 160 -11.03 0.42 6.57
CA GLY A 160 -10.17 0.76 7.70
C GLY A 160 -10.04 -0.33 8.77
N GLN A 161 -10.61 -1.52 8.55
CA GLN A 161 -10.59 -2.63 9.49
C GLN A 161 -9.96 -3.89 8.86
N PRO A 162 -8.68 -3.84 8.43
CA PRO A 162 -8.01 -5.05 7.95
C PRO A 162 -8.00 -6.12 9.04
N CYS A 163 -8.09 -7.38 8.65
CA CYS A 163 -8.06 -8.52 9.55
C CYS A 163 -7.23 -9.66 8.96
N LEU A 164 -6.97 -10.68 9.77
CA LEU A 164 -6.33 -11.90 9.27
C LEU A 164 -7.36 -12.83 8.63
N ASP A 165 -6.94 -13.53 7.59
CA ASP A 165 -7.70 -14.66 7.06
C ASP A 165 -7.88 -15.76 8.14
N PRO A 166 -8.79 -16.74 7.95
CA PRO A 166 -8.98 -17.82 8.92
C PRO A 166 -7.70 -18.61 9.24
N GLY A 167 -6.74 -18.67 8.30
CA GLY A 167 -5.44 -19.31 8.52
C GLY A 167 -4.44 -18.47 9.31
N GLY A 168 -4.68 -17.17 9.51
CA GLY A 168 -3.79 -16.27 10.23
C GLY A 168 -2.52 -15.87 9.46
N LEU A 169 -2.46 -16.14 8.15
CA LEU A 169 -1.26 -15.99 7.33
C LEU A 169 -1.35 -14.83 6.33
N VAL A 170 -2.56 -14.33 6.06
CA VAL A 170 -2.80 -13.28 5.08
C VAL A 170 -3.57 -12.15 5.73
N VAL A 171 -3.17 -10.92 5.42
CA VAL A 171 -3.96 -9.75 5.78
C VAL A 171 -5.02 -9.53 4.71
N MET A 172 -6.28 -9.54 5.10
CA MET A 172 -7.43 -9.28 4.25
C MET A 172 -7.95 -7.86 4.50
N ALA A 173 -8.31 -7.15 3.43
CA ALA A 173 -8.89 -5.82 3.54
C ALA A 173 -9.89 -5.52 2.42
N SER A 174 -10.70 -4.49 2.67
CA SER A 174 -11.68 -3.99 1.72
C SER A 174 -11.04 -3.43 0.45
N GLY A 175 -11.63 -3.69 -0.71
CA GLY A 175 -11.20 -3.10 -1.98
C GLY A 175 -11.83 -1.75 -2.29
N TYR A 176 -12.60 -1.17 -1.36
CA TYR A 176 -13.31 0.08 -1.60
C TYR A 176 -12.46 1.31 -1.25
N PRO A 177 -12.47 2.34 -2.11
CA PRO A 177 -11.78 3.59 -1.87
C PRO A 177 -12.55 4.45 -0.86
N ARG A 178 -11.99 5.63 -0.58
CA ARG A 178 -12.71 6.71 0.09
C ARG A 178 -14.03 7.02 -0.64
N PRO A 179 -15.19 7.02 0.05
CA PRO A 179 -16.45 7.38 -0.56
C PRO A 179 -16.41 8.81 -1.13
N ILE A 180 -17.07 8.99 -2.27
CA ILE A 180 -17.33 10.32 -2.84
C ILE A 180 -18.83 10.58 -2.67
N PRO A 181 -19.23 11.71 -2.05
CA PRO A 181 -20.64 12.05 -1.87
C PRO A 181 -21.43 11.96 -3.17
N GLY A 182 -22.54 11.22 -3.16
CA GLY A 182 -23.41 11.02 -4.33
C GLY A 182 -22.89 10.05 -5.40
N VAL A 183 -21.73 9.42 -5.21
CA VAL A 183 -21.19 8.41 -6.14
C VAL A 183 -21.27 7.03 -5.49
N PRO A 184 -22.05 6.09 -6.07
CA PRO A 184 -22.02 4.69 -5.64
C PRO A 184 -20.60 4.12 -5.69
N GLN A 185 -20.20 3.37 -4.65
CA GLN A 185 -18.84 2.83 -4.53
C GLN A 185 -18.39 1.99 -5.73
N ARG A 186 -19.31 1.19 -6.32
CA ARG A 186 -19.05 0.40 -7.53
C ARG A 186 -18.84 1.23 -8.80
N ARG A 187 -19.13 2.53 -8.78
CA ARG A 187 -18.82 3.48 -9.87
C ARG A 187 -17.58 4.33 -9.58
N ASN A 188 -16.94 4.13 -8.42
CA ASN A 188 -15.65 4.71 -8.09
C ASN A 188 -14.53 3.75 -8.55
N LEU A 189 -13.27 4.15 -8.39
CA LEU A 189 -12.13 3.25 -8.49
C LEU A 189 -12.23 2.20 -7.38
N TYR A 190 -12.03 0.91 -7.65
CA TYR A 190 -12.03 -0.13 -6.62
C TYR A 190 -11.09 -1.27 -7.00
N GLY A 191 -10.72 -2.10 -6.03
CA GLY A 191 -9.92 -3.31 -6.26
C GLY A 191 -8.87 -3.54 -5.18
N ILE A 192 -8.02 -4.55 -5.43
CA ILE A 192 -6.93 -4.95 -4.54
C ILE A 192 -6.01 -3.78 -4.18
N SER A 193 -5.84 -2.80 -5.07
CA SER A 193 -5.03 -1.61 -4.79
C SER A 193 -5.47 -0.85 -3.55
N PHE A 194 -6.78 -0.79 -3.30
CA PHE A 194 -7.33 -0.13 -2.12
C PHE A 194 -7.28 -1.01 -0.89
N ALA A 195 -7.28 -2.33 -1.03
CA ALA A 195 -7.01 -3.24 0.10
C ALA A 195 -5.57 -3.04 0.60
N VAL A 196 -4.59 -3.04 -0.33
CA VAL A 196 -3.17 -2.76 -0.01
C VAL A 196 -3.02 -1.38 0.63
N ALA A 197 -3.64 -0.35 0.05
CA ALA A 197 -3.61 1.02 0.59
C ALA A 197 -4.20 1.12 2.00
N GLN A 198 -5.29 0.40 2.25
CA GLN A 198 -5.91 0.38 3.58
C GLN A 198 -5.05 -0.35 4.61
N VAL A 199 -4.37 -1.43 4.23
CA VAL A 199 -3.40 -2.09 5.12
C VAL A 199 -2.23 -1.16 5.41
N ALA A 200 -1.65 -0.50 4.39
CA ALA A 200 -0.56 0.45 4.58
C ALA A 200 -0.95 1.62 5.49
N GLY A 201 -2.15 2.19 5.29
CA GLY A 201 -2.71 3.24 6.15
C GLY A 201 -2.94 2.77 7.58
N TRP A 202 -3.47 1.57 7.77
CA TRP A 202 -3.69 0.98 9.09
C TRP A 202 -2.38 0.74 9.83
N ILE A 203 -1.36 0.18 9.15
CA ILE A 203 -0.03 -0.02 9.73
C ILE A 203 0.53 1.33 10.18
N ALA A 204 0.41 2.35 9.33
CA ALA A 204 0.93 3.67 9.64
C ALA A 204 0.22 4.36 10.83
N ALA A 205 -1.07 4.07 11.02
CA ALA A 205 -1.86 4.61 12.13
C ALA A 205 -1.66 3.84 13.45
N ASN A 206 -1.32 2.55 13.39
CA ASN A 206 -1.32 1.66 14.57
C ASN A 206 0.08 1.17 14.99
N SER A 207 1.10 1.34 14.17
CA SER A 207 2.45 0.84 14.49
C SER A 207 3.27 1.88 15.23
N ALA A 208 3.67 1.56 16.46
CA ALA A 208 4.51 2.42 17.29
C ALA A 208 6.01 2.07 17.24
N ALA A 209 6.37 0.89 16.71
CA ALA A 209 7.73 0.35 16.75
C ALA A 209 8.31 0.16 15.33
N LYS A 210 9.59 0.52 15.17
CA LYS A 210 10.41 0.24 13.99
C LYS A 210 11.51 -0.78 14.37
N PRO A 211 11.98 -1.64 13.44
CA PRO A 211 11.52 -1.77 12.05
C PRO A 211 10.16 -2.49 11.95
N LEU A 212 9.43 -2.19 10.88
CA LEU A 212 8.19 -2.87 10.55
C LEU A 212 8.52 -4.20 9.86
N THR A 213 7.90 -5.29 10.30
CA THR A 213 8.06 -6.62 9.69
C THR A 213 6.70 -7.27 9.47
N PRO A 214 6.58 -8.29 8.59
CA PRO A 214 5.32 -9.02 8.46
C PRO A 214 4.85 -9.58 9.81
N ALA A 215 5.76 -10.21 10.57
CA ALA A 215 5.44 -10.82 11.87
C ALA A 215 4.85 -9.81 12.87
N THR A 216 5.46 -8.62 13.00
CA THR A 216 4.98 -7.58 13.93
C THR A 216 3.60 -7.06 13.54
N VAL A 217 3.29 -6.98 12.24
CA VAL A 217 1.96 -6.54 11.77
C VAL A 217 0.91 -7.62 12.00
N LEU A 218 1.24 -8.89 11.71
CA LEU A 218 0.34 -10.02 11.94
C LEU A 218 0.00 -10.16 13.44
N GLU A 219 0.99 -10.00 14.32
CA GLU A 219 0.78 -9.99 15.77
C GLU A 219 -0.14 -8.85 16.22
N ALA A 220 0.09 -7.63 15.73
CA ALA A 220 -0.77 -6.49 16.05
C ALA A 220 -2.23 -6.69 15.59
N LEU A 221 -2.44 -7.28 14.41
CA LEU A 221 -3.78 -7.61 13.92
C LEU A 221 -4.45 -8.72 14.74
N ALA A 222 -3.71 -9.74 15.16
CA ALA A 222 -4.22 -10.80 16.02
C ALA A 222 -4.68 -10.27 17.38
N LEU A 223 -3.91 -9.35 17.99
CA LEU A 223 -4.27 -8.72 19.26
C LEU A 223 -5.53 -7.85 19.13
N ASN A 224 -5.65 -7.06 18.06
CA ASN A 224 -6.84 -6.23 17.83
C ASN A 224 -8.12 -7.07 17.65
N ARG A 225 -8.02 -8.25 17.05
CA ARG A 225 -9.16 -9.18 16.95
C ARG A 225 -9.64 -9.65 18.33
N VAL A 226 -8.72 -10.01 19.24
CA VAL A 226 -9.08 -10.44 20.59
C VAL A 226 -9.77 -9.32 21.37
N HIS A 227 -9.30 -8.09 21.24
CA HIS A 227 -9.94 -6.94 21.88
C HIS A 227 -11.34 -6.66 21.33
N ALA A 228 -11.54 -6.75 20.01
CA ALA A 228 -12.85 -6.58 19.39
C ALA A 228 -13.86 -7.68 19.76
N GLU A 229 -13.40 -8.93 19.94
CA GLU A 229 -14.25 -10.04 20.39
C GLU A 229 -14.56 -9.98 21.91
N ALA A 230 -13.73 -9.29 22.70
CA ALA A 230 -13.90 -9.11 24.15
C ALA A 230 -14.82 -7.94 24.53
N GLU A 231 -15.11 -6.99 23.61
CA GLU A 231 -16.09 -5.94 23.87
C GLU A 231 -17.53 -6.52 23.89
N PRO A 232 -18.30 -6.31 24.96
CA PRO A 232 -19.67 -6.81 25.02
C PRO A 232 -20.51 -6.17 23.92
N ARG A 233 -21.04 -6.99 23.01
CA ARG A 233 -21.99 -6.53 21.99
C ARG A 233 -23.12 -5.74 22.68
N PRO A 234 -23.45 -4.52 22.21
CA PRO A 234 -24.55 -3.76 22.78
C PRO A 234 -25.82 -4.62 22.69
N ARG A 235 -26.52 -4.76 23.82
CA ARG A 235 -27.81 -5.44 23.86
C ARG A 235 -28.72 -4.72 22.88
N GLN A 236 -29.14 -5.39 21.82
CA GLN A 236 -30.23 -4.91 20.98
C GLN A 236 -31.46 -4.82 21.88
N GLU A 237 -31.90 -3.60 22.17
CA GLU A 237 -33.18 -3.36 22.81
C GLU A 237 -34.29 -3.80 21.85
N ALA A 238 -35.20 -4.61 22.39
CA ALA A 238 -36.31 -5.26 21.69
C ALA A 238 -37.48 -4.30 21.43
#